data_AF-A0A195F5S0-F1
#
_entry.id   AF-A0A195F5S0-F1
#
_cell.length_a   1.000
_cell.length_b   1.000
_cell.length_c   1.000
_cell.angle_alpha   90.00
_cell.angle_beta   90.00
_cell.angle_gamma   90.00
#
_symmetry.space_group_name_H-M   'P 1'
#
loop_
_entity.id
_entity.type
_entity.pdbx_description
1 polymer ?
#
loop_
_entity_poly.entity_id
_entity_poly.type
_entity_poly.pdbx_seq_one_letter_code
_entity_poly.pdbx_strand_id
1 'polypeptide(L)' 'VNSSEVMPKFTPADPELWFSIVDRDFQAEIIVDTIKFEYALTTIGLGYTAEVRDIILNPPAERIYKILKSVLIKRLSLF' A
#
# COMPACT_ATOMS: atom_id res chain seq x y z
N VAL A 1 19.79 -13.97 -14.62
CA VAL A 1 18.40 -13.47 -14.80
C VAL A 1 18.19 -12.50 -13.65
N ASN A 2 18.44 -11.20 -13.89
CA ASN A 2 18.33 -10.18 -12.84
C ASN A 2 16.88 -9.70 -12.84
N SER A 3 16.04 -10.40 -12.08
CA SER A 3 14.64 -10.00 -11.89
C SER A 3 14.61 -8.81 -10.95
N SER A 4 14.85 -7.61 -11.49
CA SER A 4 14.20 -6.41 -10.97
C SER A 4 12.70 -6.62 -11.20
N GLU A 5 12.09 -7.38 -10.29
CA GLU A 5 10.67 -7.67 -10.25
C GLU A 5 9.95 -6.33 -10.22
N VAL A 6 9.35 -5.96 -11.35
CA VAL A 6 8.69 -4.67 -11.51
C VAL A 6 7.43 -4.74 -10.66
N MET A 7 7.60 -4.29 -9.42
CA MET A 7 6.57 -3.97 -8.45
C MET A 7 5.26 -3.51 -9.13
N PRO A 8 4.11 -4.10 -8.78
CA PRO A 8 2.88 -3.94 -9.54
C PRO A 8 2.36 -2.50 -9.46
N LYS A 9 1.96 -1.95 -10.61
CA LYS A 9 1.20 -0.69 -10.65
C LYS A 9 -0.06 -0.82 -9.80
N PHE A 10 -0.43 0.25 -9.10
CA PHE A 10 -1.63 0.27 -8.29
C PHE A 10 -2.89 0.03 -9.13
N THR A 11 -3.76 -0.88 -8.68
CA THR A 11 -5.02 -1.22 -9.33
C THR A 11 -6.19 -0.79 -8.42
N PRO A 12 -6.77 0.40 -8.64
CA PRO A 12 -7.83 0.94 -7.78
C PRO A 12 -9.16 0.18 -7.90
N ALA A 13 -9.38 -0.54 -9.00
CA ALA A 13 -10.58 -1.37 -9.20
C ALA A 13 -10.58 -2.64 -8.32
N ASP A 14 -9.41 -3.08 -7.87
CA ASP A 14 -9.25 -4.23 -6.97
C ASP A 14 -8.04 -4.00 -6.04
N PRO A 15 -8.17 -3.10 -5.04
CA PRO A 15 -7.09 -2.79 -4.12
C PRO A 15 -6.70 -4.01 -3.27
N GLU A 16 -7.65 -4.92 -2.99
CA GLU A 16 -7.40 -6.12 -2.20
C GLU A 16 -6.47 -7.09 -2.93
N LEU A 17 -6.71 -7.33 -4.22
CA LEU A 17 -5.81 -8.13 -5.06
C LEU A 17 -4.43 -7.49 -5.15
N TRP A 18 -4.36 -6.17 -5.37
CA TRP A 18 -3.09 -5.46 -5.47
C TRP A 18 -2.26 -5.62 -4.18
N PHE A 19 -2.85 -5.35 -3.01
CA PHE A 19 -2.15 -5.53 -1.73
C PHE A 19 -1.75 -6.99 -1.50
N SER A 20 -2.52 -7.96 -1.98
CA SER A 20 -2.18 -9.39 -1.85
C SER A 20 -0.97 -9.80 -2.68
N ILE A 21 -0.70 -9.10 -3.80
CA ILE A 21 0.51 -9.30 -4.60
C ILE A 21 1.69 -8.64 -3.89
N VAL A 22 1.58 -7.37 -3.53
CA VAL A 22 2.63 -6.60 -2.83
C VAL A 22 3.06 -7.27 -1.52
N ASP A 23 2.10 -7.80 -0.75
CA ASP A 23 2.40 -8.50 0.51
C ASP A 23 3.24 -9.76 0.29
N ARG A 24 3.10 -10.46 -0.85
CA ARG A 24 3.93 -11.64 -1.15
C ARG A 24 5.38 -11.24 -1.42
N ASP A 25 5.60 -10.14 -2.13
CA ASP A 25 6.94 -9.62 -2.40
C ASP A 25 7.61 -9.23 -1.06
N PHE A 26 6.85 -8.61 -0.17
CA PHE A 26 7.28 -8.27 1.19
C PHE A 26 7.44 -9.45 2.15
N GLN A 27 6.99 -10.66 1.80
CA GLN A 27 7.24 -11.86 2.59
C GLN A 27 8.56 -12.53 2.18
N ALA A 28 9.05 -12.26 0.98
CA ALA A 28 10.35 -12.73 0.52
C ALA A 28 11.52 -12.05 1.28
N GLU A 29 11.28 -10.90 1.90
CA GLU A 29 12.27 -10.10 2.61
C GLU A 29 11.74 -9.60 3.96
N ILE A 30 12.60 -9.45 4.97
CA ILE A 30 12.20 -8.82 6.25
C ILE A 30 12.18 -7.30 6.06
N ILE A 31 11.06 -6.79 5.56
CA ILE A 31 10.85 -5.35 5.36
C ILE A 31 10.05 -4.79 6.54
N VAL A 32 10.52 -3.68 7.10
CA VAL A 32 9.87 -3.01 8.24
C VAL A 32 8.63 -2.23 7.80
N ASP A 33 7.65 -2.10 8.70
CA ASP A 33 6.31 -1.55 8.41
C ASP A 33 6.33 -0.14 7.81
N THR A 34 7.26 0.71 8.25
CA THR A 34 7.43 2.08 7.72
C THR A 34 7.89 2.07 6.26
N ILE A 35 8.80 1.17 5.87
CA ILE A 35 9.24 1.04 4.48
C ILE A 35 8.11 0.53 3.59
N LYS A 36 7.31 -0.43 4.08
CA LYS A 36 6.11 -0.89 3.36
C LYS A 36 5.12 0.24 3.13
N PHE A 37 4.94 1.09 4.13
CA PHE A 37 4.08 2.27 4.04
C PHE A 37 4.56 3.28 3.00
N GLU A 38 5.83 3.71 3.06
CA GLU A 38 6.40 4.66 2.10
C GLU A 38 6.32 4.13 0.66
N TYR A 39 6.62 2.83 0.48
CA TYR A 39 6.47 2.18 -0.81
C TYR A 39 5.02 2.21 -1.31
N ALA A 40 4.06 1.82 -0.47
CA ALA A 40 2.65 1.81 -0.88
C ALA A 40 2.17 3.23 -1.20
N LEU A 41 2.54 4.22 -0.39
CA LEU A 41 2.17 5.62 -0.55
C LEU A 41 2.70 6.20 -1.87
N THR A 42 3.93 5.90 -2.25
CA THR A 42 4.52 6.33 -3.52
C THR A 42 3.89 5.59 -4.71
N THR A 43 3.45 4.34 -4.53
CA THR A 43 2.89 3.52 -5.61
C THR A 43 1.43 3.83 -5.92
N ILE A 44 0.61 4.16 -4.91
CA ILE A 44 -0.79 4.53 -5.15
C ILE A 44 -0.91 5.85 -5.92
N GLY A 45 0.08 6.75 -5.83
CA GLY A 45 0.11 8.00 -6.57
C GLY A 45 -0.84 9.08 -6.03
N LEU A 46 -0.63 10.33 -6.46
CA LEU A 46 -1.24 11.52 -5.86
C LEU A 46 -2.78 11.49 -5.81
N GLY A 47 -3.43 10.90 -6.83
CA GLY A 47 -4.90 10.81 -6.89
C GLY A 47 -5.51 10.05 -5.70
N TYR A 48 -4.82 9.02 -5.21
CA TYR A 48 -5.29 8.19 -4.10
C TYR A 48 -4.69 8.59 -2.75
N THR A 49 -3.66 9.45 -2.72
CA THR A 49 -3.17 10.02 -1.45
C THR A 49 -4.21 10.87 -0.74
N ALA A 50 -5.13 11.50 -1.48
CA ALA A 50 -6.28 12.21 -0.90
C ALA A 50 -7.18 11.28 -0.07
N GLU A 51 -7.36 10.04 -0.53
CA GLU A 51 -8.14 9.00 0.17
C GLU A 51 -7.50 8.51 1.45
N VAL A 52 -6.26 8.91 1.77
CA VAL A 52 -5.54 8.52 2.99
C VAL A 52 -4.92 9.73 3.68
N ARG A 53 -5.42 10.94 3.39
CA ARG A 53 -4.91 12.20 3.93
C ARG A 53 -4.86 12.20 5.46
N ASP A 54 -5.87 11.63 6.11
CA ASP A 54 -5.94 11.50 7.57
C ASP A 54 -4.78 10.68 8.14
N ILE A 55 -4.37 9.61 7.46
CA ILE A 55 -3.22 8.77 7.84
C ILE A 55 -1.92 9.52 7.62
N ILE A 56 -1.79 10.26 6.51
CA ILE A 56 -0.57 11.03 6.21
C ILE A 56 -0.37 12.16 7.23
N LEU A 57 -1.43 12.88 7.58
CA LEU A 57 -1.36 14.01 8.50
C LEU A 57 -1.26 13.57 9.96
N ASN A 58 -1.82 12.41 10.30
CA ASN A 58 -1.79 11.85 11.65
C ASN A 58 -1.34 10.38 11.57
N PRO A 59 -0.04 10.13 11.33
CA PRO A 59 0.47 8.78 11.16
C PRO A 59 0.26 7.97 12.46
N PRO A 60 -0.37 6.79 12.37
CA PRO A 60 -0.45 5.86 13.48
C PRO A 60 0.95 5.49 14.00
N ALA A 61 1.08 5.34 15.32
CA ALA A 61 2.36 4.99 15.94
C ALA A 61 2.87 3.59 15.55
N GLU A 62 1.96 2.67 15.21
CA GLU A 62 2.29 1.30 14.85
C GLU A 62 1.37 0.79 13.73
N ARG A 63 1.87 -0.18 12.96
CA ARG A 63 1.11 -0.90 11.92
C ARG A 63 0.52 0.05 10.86
N ILE A 64 1.25 1.12 10.57
CA ILE A 64 0.86 2.17 9.63
C ILE A 64 0.57 1.59 8.23
N TYR A 65 1.34 0.60 7.77
CA TYR A 65 1.06 -0.08 6.50
C TYR A 65 -0.24 -0.89 6.55
N LYS A 66 -0.49 -1.62 7.64
CA LYS A 66 -1.73 -2.38 7.82
C LYS A 66 -2.96 -1.47 7.83
N ILE A 67 -2.85 -0.31 8.49
CA ILE A 67 -3.92 0.69 8.55
C ILE A 67 -4.16 1.29 7.17
N LEU A 68 -3.09 1.66 6.44
CA LEU A 68 -3.16 2.13 5.06
C LEU A 68 -3.91 1.13 4.17
N LYS A 69 -3.53 -0.15 4.22
CA LYS A 69 -4.19 -1.24 3.48
C LYS A 69 -5.69 -1.32 3.77
N SER A 70 -6.07 -1.38 5.05
CA SER A 70 -7.47 -1.47 5.45
C SER A 70 -8.29 -0.26 4.99
N VAL A 71 -7.72 0.94 5.08
CA VAL A 71 -8.42 2.18 4.68
C VAL A 71 -8.61 2.24 3.17
N LEU A 72 -7.57 1.94 2.37
CA LEU A 72 -7.68 1.97 0.92
C LEU A 72 -8.65 0.93 0.38
N ILE A 73 -8.61 -0.31 0.87
CA ILE A 73 -9.58 -1.34 0.50
C ILE A 73 -10.99 -0.85 0.86
N LYS A 74 -11.20 -0.37 2.08
CA LYS A 74 -12.52 0.09 2.52
C LYS A 74 -13.05 1.27 1.69
N ARG A 75 -12.21 2.27 1.38
CA ARG A 75 -12.65 3.51 0.70
C ARG A 75 -12.84 3.32 -0.80
N LEU A 76 -12.06 2.43 -1.42
CA LEU A 76 -12.10 2.21 -2.87
C LEU A 76 -13.03 1.05 -3.29
N SER A 77 -13.34 0.10 -2.41
CA SER A 77 -14.28 -1.00 -2.70
C SER A 77 -15.76 -0.65 -2.50
N LEU A 78 -16.09 0.60 -2.14
CA LEU A 78 -17.47 1.07 -1.98
C LEU A 78 -18.06 1.71 -3.26
N PHE A 79 -17.36 1.61 -4.39
CA PHE A 79 -17.77 2.12 -5.69
C PHE A 79 -18.03 0.99 -6.69
#